data_AF-A0A075GAA0-F1
#
_entry.id   AF-A0A075GAA0-F1
#
_cell.length_a   1.000
_cell.length_b   1.000
_cell.length_c   1.000
_cell.angle_alpha   90.00
_cell.angle_beta   90.00
_cell.angle_gamma   90.00
#
_symmetry.space_group_name_H-M   'P 1'
#
loop_
_entity.id
_entity.type
_entity.pdbx_description
1 polymer ?
#
loop_
_entity_poly.entity_id
_entity_poly.type
_entity_poly.pdbx_seq_one_letter_code
_entity_poly.pdbx_strand_id
1 'polypeptide(L)' 'MNKSLVSGIDEAGRGSIIGPLVIASVTANKKTIKKFSRIGVKDSKNFQQKIERYLQE' A
#
# COMPACT_ATOMS: atom_id res chain seq x y z
N MET A 1 13.38 -1.06 24.96
CA MET A 1 13.23 -1.99 23.81
C MET A 1 13.00 -1.16 22.55
N ASN A 2 13.93 -1.20 21.59
CA ASN A 2 13.83 -0.38 20.38
C ASN A 2 12.68 -0.88 19.49
N LYS A 3 11.81 0.05 19.08
CA LYS A 3 10.71 -0.23 18.17
C LYS A 3 11.28 -0.29 16.76
N SER A 4 11.57 -1.49 16.26
CA SER A 4 11.97 -1.68 14.87
C SER A 4 10.81 -1.28 13.94
N LEU A 5 11.10 -0.33 13.06
CA LEU A 5 10.25 0.09 11.94
C LEU A 5 10.76 -0.56 10.66
N VAL A 6 9.84 -0.94 9.79
CA VAL A 6 10.12 -1.48 8.46
C VAL A 6 9.44 -0.58 7.44
N SER A 7 10.16 -0.23 6.39
CA SER A 7 9.65 0.58 5.28
C SER A 7 9.64 -0.24 4.00
N GLY A 8 8.52 -0.21 3.28
CA GLY A 8 8.40 -0.75 1.92
C GLY A 8 8.13 0.38 0.94
N ILE A 9 8.62 0.25 -0.29
CA ILE A 9 8.49 1.24 -1.36
C ILE A 9 7.88 0.53 -2.57
N ASP A 10 6.99 1.21 -3.30
CA ASP A 10 6.42 0.71 -4.56
C ASP A 10 6.18 1.87 -5.54
N GLU A 11 6.12 1.54 -6.83
CA GLU A 11 5.89 2.50 -7.90
C GLU A 11 4.75 2.10 -8.85
N ALA A 12 4.00 3.09 -9.34
CA ALA A 12 2.91 2.91 -10.30
C ALA A 12 3.05 3.89 -11.47
N GLY A 13 2.87 3.38 -12.70
CA GLY A 13 2.93 4.20 -13.92
C GLY A 13 4.20 4.03 -14.77
N ARG A 14 5.09 3.08 -14.45
CA ARG A 14 6.37 2.85 -15.17
C ARG A 14 6.24 2.48 -16.66
N GLY A 15 5.03 2.15 -17.13
CA GLY A 15 4.73 1.80 -18.53
C GLY A 15 3.67 2.69 -19.17
N SER A 16 3.25 3.77 -18.51
CA SER A 16 2.25 4.68 -19.03
C SER A 16 2.86 5.57 -20.11
N ILE A 17 2.17 5.71 -21.24
CA ILE A 17 2.56 6.65 -22.32
C ILE A 17 2.27 8.10 -21.88
N ILE A 18 1.19 8.29 -21.13
CA ILE A 18 0.75 9.60 -20.61
C ILE A 18 0.46 9.44 -19.10
N GLY A 19 0.90 10.43 -18.32
CA GLY A 19 0.71 10.50 -16.88
C GLY A 19 2.01 10.34 -16.09
N PRO A 20 2.02 10.74 -14.81
CA PRO A 20 3.22 10.68 -13.98
C PRO A 20 3.53 9.26 -13.51
N LEU A 21 4.82 8.99 -13.28
CA LEU A 21 5.26 7.89 -12.41
C LEU A 21 5.07 8.33 -10.96
N VAL A 22 4.33 7.55 -10.17
CA VAL A 22 4.12 7.80 -8.75
C VAL A 22 4.90 6.78 -7.93
N ILE A 23 5.64 7.25 -6.94
CA ILE A 23 6.40 6.42 -6.01
C ILE A 23 5.86 6.68 -4.60
N ALA A 24 5.56 5.62 -3.87
CA ALA A 24 5.04 5.69 -2.51
C ALA A 24 5.86 4.82 -1.55
N SER A 25 5.89 5.20 -0.27
CA SER A 25 6.49 4.39 0.78
C SER A 25 5.56 4.25 1.98
N VAL A 26 5.62 3.09 2.63
CA VAL A 26 4.84 2.81 3.85
C VAL A 26 5.80 2.33 4.92
N THR A 27 5.79 3.03 6.07
CA THR A 27 6.60 2.66 7.24
C THR A 27 5.70 2.15 8.35
N ALA A 28 6.02 0.96 8.88
CA ALA A 28 5.18 0.28 9.86
C ALA A 28 6.02 -0.48 10.90
N ASN A 29 5.49 -0.57 12.12
CA ASN A 29 6.03 -1.47 13.13
C ASN A 29 5.42 -2.88 13.00
N LYS A 30 5.98 -3.86 13.71
CA LYS A 30 5.50 -5.26 13.69
C LYS A 30 4.00 -5.43 13.99
N LYS A 31 3.40 -4.62 14.87
CA LYS A 31 1.96 -4.71 15.18
C LYS A 31 1.12 -4.25 13.99
N THR A 32 1.52 -3.14 13.37
CA THR A 32 0.87 -2.59 12.18
C THR A 32 0.98 -3.54 10.98
N ILE A 33 2.14 -4.15 10.77
CA ILE A 33 2.34 -5.15 9.70
C ILE A 33 1.38 -6.35 9.88
N LYS A 34 1.25 -6.86 11.11
CA LYS A 34 0.26 -7.92 11.40
C LYS A 34 -1.17 -7.47 11.11
N LYS A 35 -1.51 -6.21 11.38
CA LYS A 35 -2.83 -5.64 11.03
C LYS A 35 -3.04 -5.61 9.51
N PHE A 36 -2.05 -5.18 8.73
CA PHE A 36 -2.12 -5.15 7.26
C PHE A 36 -2.40 -6.54 6.68
N SER A 37 -1.70 -7.56 7.18
CA SER A 37 -1.94 -8.95 6.77
C SER A 37 -3.35 -9.42 7.12
N ARG A 38 -3.88 -9.07 8.31
CA ARG A 38 -5.24 -9.45 8.73
C ARG A 38 -6.35 -8.79 7.91
N ILE A 39 -6.20 -7.52 7.54
CA ILE A 39 -7.18 -6.82 6.71
C ILE A 39 -7.03 -7.15 5.22
N GLY A 40 -6.05 -7.99 4.87
CA GLY A 40 -5.86 -8.46 3.49
C GLY A 40 -5.30 -7.39 2.56
N VAL A 41 -4.49 -6.44 3.05
CA VAL A 41 -3.75 -5.50 2.17
C VAL A 41 -2.93 -6.33 1.19
N LYS A 42 -3.35 -6.36 -0.08
CA LYS A 42 -2.71 -7.03 -1.20
C LYS A 42 -2.67 -6.09 -2.39
N ASP A 43 -1.74 -6.37 -3.30
CA ASP A 43 -1.63 -5.69 -4.59
C ASP A 43 -3.01 -5.69 -5.29
N SER A 44 -3.42 -4.51 -5.76
CA SER A 44 -4.77 -4.22 -6.27
C SER A 44 -5.05 -4.87 -7.63
N LYS A 45 -4.10 -5.61 -8.21
CA LYS A 45 -4.22 -6.23 -9.53
C LYS A 45 -5.40 -7.22 -9.67
N ASN A 46 -5.96 -7.72 -8.58
CA ASN A 46 -7.19 -8.54 -8.55
C ASN A 46 -8.38 -7.81 -7.87
N PHE A 47 -8.37 -6.49 -7.83
CA PHE A 47 -9.33 -5.68 -7.09
C PHE A 47 -10.30 -4.96 -8.03
N GLN A 48 -11.03 -5.73 -8.84
CA GLN A 48 -12.22 -5.21 -9.49
C GLN A 48 -13.24 -4.86 -8.39
N GLN A 49 -13.55 -3.56 -8.27
CA GLN A 49 -14.77 -2.95 -7.68
C GLN A 49 -14.83 -2.45 -6.22
N LYS A 50 -13.87 -2.68 -5.29
CA LYS A 50 -14.17 -2.39 -3.84
C LYS A 50 -13.47 -1.18 -3.19
N ILE A 51 -12.60 -0.43 -3.89
CA ILE A 51 -11.78 0.65 -3.28
C ILE A 51 -12.57 1.95 -3.08
N GLU A 52 -13.67 2.15 -3.82
CA GLU A 52 -14.47 3.38 -3.77
C GLU A 52 -15.16 3.62 -2.42
N ARG A 53 -15.16 2.64 -1.50
CA ARG A 53 -15.91 2.71 -0.23
C ARG A 53 -15.08 3.08 1.01
N TYR A 54 -13.75 3.13 0.93
CA TYR A 54 -12.89 3.35 2.12
C TYR A 54 -12.25 4.74 2.20
N LEU A 55 -12.43 5.61 1.20
CA LEU A 55 -11.86 6.96 1.17
C LEU A 55 -12.90 8.08 1.38
N GLN A 56 -14.06 7.75 1.95
CA GLN A 56 -15.09 8.73 2.35
C GLN A 56 -15.33 8.82 3.86
N GLU A 57 -14.35 8.44 4.69
CA GLU A 57 -14.33 8.80 6.12
C GLU A 57 -13.04 9.57 6.45
#